data_AF-A0A2U2MQE9-F1
#
_entry.id   AF-A0A2U2MQE9-F1
#
_cell.length_a   1.000
_cell.length_b   1.000
_cell.length_c   1.000
_cell.angle_alpha   90.00
_cell.angle_beta   90.00
_cell.angle_gamma   90.00
#
_symmetry.space_group_name_H-M   'P 1'
#
loop_
_entity.id
_entity.type
_entity.pdbx_description
1 polymer ?
#
loop_
_entity_poly.entity_id
_entity_poly.type
_entity_poly.pdbx_seq_one_letter_code
_entity_poly.pdbx_strand_id
1 'polypeptide(L)'
;MSFVAKGGRVVTDEMLDQWAGDADNGEFGGRPGAVYSGPVMPVAQADEVSRTFSLSADMSAMLDAVAKRRGVSVDDIMRHALVREFASA
;
A
#
# COMPACT_ATOMS: atom_id res chain seq x y z
N MET A 1 -14.04 -3.67 24.93
CA MET A 1 -15.10 -2.98 24.16
C MET A 1 -15.38 -3.78 22.89
N SER A 2 -16.51 -3.48 22.22
CA SER A 2 -16.80 -4.02 20.90
C SER A 2 -17.50 -2.97 20.03
N PHE A 3 -17.25 -2.99 18.73
CA PHE A 3 -17.89 -2.12 17.76
C PHE A 3 -18.37 -2.91 16.54
N VAL A 4 -19.43 -2.43 15.90
CA VAL A 4 -20.00 -3.07 14.71
C VAL A 4 -19.34 -2.46 13.48
N ALA A 5 -18.56 -3.26 12.76
CA ALA A 5 -17.95 -2.87 11.50
C ALA A 5 -18.98 -2.79 10.37
N LYS A 6 -18.61 -2.10 9.30
CA LYS A 6 -19.41 -2.02 8.07
C LYS A 6 -19.69 -3.44 7.55
N GLY A 7 -20.97 -3.80 7.44
CA GLY A 7 -21.40 -5.16 7.11
C GLY A 7 -21.93 -5.98 8.29
N GLY A 8 -22.08 -5.38 9.49
CA GLY A 8 -22.74 -6.00 10.64
C GLY A 8 -21.86 -6.94 11.45
N ARG A 9 -20.56 -7.02 11.13
CA ARG A 9 -19.60 -7.84 11.87
C ARG A 9 -19.21 -7.14 13.17
N VAL A 10 -19.40 -7.82 14.30
CA VAL A 10 -18.93 -7.33 15.60
C VAL A 10 -17.43 -7.57 15.69
N VAL A 11 -16.68 -6.52 16.03
CA VAL A 11 -15.24 -6.54 16.28
C VAL A 11 -15.04 -6.27 17.76
N THR A 12 -14.30 -7.13 18.44
CA THR A 12 -13.95 -6.98 19.87
C THR A 12 -12.51 -6.50 20.01
N ASP A 13 -12.17 -5.94 21.18
CA ASP A 13 -10.78 -5.53 21.46
C ASP A 13 -9.79 -6.71 21.36
N GLU A 14 -10.16 -7.90 21.85
CA GLU A 14 -9.32 -9.10 21.71
C GLU A 14 -9.02 -9.46 20.26
N MET A 15 -9.97 -9.21 19.35
CA MET A 15 -9.74 -9.42 17.91
C MET A 15 -8.76 -8.38 17.34
N LEU A 16 -8.76 -7.15 17.86
CA LEU A 16 -7.81 -6.12 17.44
C LEU A 16 -6.40 -6.45 17.93
N ASP A 17 -6.28 -6.88 19.19
CA ASP A 17 -5.00 -7.28 19.77
C ASP A 17 -4.41 -8.48 19.01
N GLN A 18 -5.26 -9.45 18.66
CA GLN A 18 -4.84 -10.57 17.82
C GLN A 18 -4.38 -10.10 16.44
N TRP A 19 -5.15 -9.25 15.74
CA TRP A 19 -4.76 -8.77 14.42
C TRP A 19 -3.52 -7.89 14.44
N ALA A 20 -3.27 -7.16 15.51
CA ALA A 20 -2.02 -6.42 15.70
C ALA A 20 -0.83 -7.39 15.79
N GLY A 21 -0.95 -8.45 16.59
CA GLY A 21 0.06 -9.50 16.69
C GLY A 21 0.28 -10.24 15.36
N ASP A 22 -0.78 -10.57 14.64
CA ASP A 22 -0.68 -11.24 13.33
C ASP A 22 0.03 -10.32 12.31
N ALA A 23 -0.28 -9.01 12.31
CA ALA A 23 0.34 -8.02 11.44
C ALA A 23 1.84 -7.83 11.72
N ASP A 24 2.25 -7.80 13.00
CA ASP A 24 3.66 -7.74 13.40
C ASP A 24 4.44 -8.98 12.93
N ASN A 25 3.76 -10.11 12.72
CA ASN A 25 4.32 -11.35 12.18
C ASN A 25 4.13 -11.50 10.66
N GLY A 26 3.56 -10.51 9.97
CA GLY A 26 3.31 -10.52 8.53
C GLY A 26 2.15 -11.43 8.09
N GLU A 27 1.32 -11.89 9.01
CA GLU A 27 0.16 -12.74 8.74
C GLU A 27 -1.09 -11.87 8.50
N PHE A 28 -1.27 -11.41 7.27
CA PHE A 28 -2.47 -10.64 6.89
C PHE A 28 -3.60 -11.59 6.45
N GLY A 29 -4.58 -11.80 7.34
CA GLY A 29 -5.76 -12.62 7.03
C GLY A 29 -6.67 -12.01 5.95
N GLY A 30 -7.41 -12.88 5.25
CA GLY A 30 -8.39 -12.49 4.21
C GLY A 30 -7.94 -12.79 2.79
N ARG A 31 -8.80 -12.52 1.81
CA ARG A 31 -8.39 -12.45 0.40
C ARG A 31 -7.99 -11.00 0.11
N PRO A 32 -6.92 -10.76 -0.67
CA PRO A 32 -6.62 -9.42 -1.16
C PRO A 32 -7.89 -8.78 -1.70
N GLY A 33 -8.28 -7.64 -1.14
CA GLY A 33 -9.38 -6.85 -1.66
C GLY A 33 -9.07 -6.42 -3.10
N ALA A 34 -10.09 -5.96 -3.82
CA ALA A 34 -9.88 -5.37 -5.14
C ALA A 34 -8.77 -4.31 -5.07
N VAL A 35 -7.75 -4.45 -5.93
CA VAL A 35 -6.63 -3.52 -6.02
C VAL A 35 -7.19 -2.12 -6.17
N TYR A 36 -6.95 -1.26 -5.18
CA TYR A 36 -7.47 0.09 -5.19
C TYR A 36 -6.75 0.90 -6.27
N SER A 37 -7.42 1.11 -7.40
CA SER A 37 -6.98 1.95 -8.53
C SER A 37 -7.22 3.44 -8.30
N GLY A 38 -7.38 3.85 -7.04
CA GLY A 38 -7.61 5.26 -6.69
C GLY A 38 -6.33 6.10 -6.70
N PRO A 39 -6.43 7.38 -6.31
CA PRO A 39 -5.31 8.31 -6.35
C PRO A 39 -4.10 7.80 -5.56
N VAL A 40 -2.90 8.05 -6.10
CA VAL A 40 -1.65 7.79 -5.39
C VAL A 40 -1.61 8.71 -4.18
N MET A 41 -1.53 8.13 -2.98
CA MET A 41 -1.46 8.86 -1.73
C MET A 41 -0.07 8.68 -1.11
N PRO A 42 0.47 9.70 -0.43
CA PRO A 42 1.68 9.54 0.37
C PRO A 42 1.40 8.56 1.50
N VAL A 43 2.17 7.48 1.58
CA VAL A 43 2.07 6.52 2.69
C VAL A 43 3.41 6.49 3.41
N ALA A 44 3.42 6.81 4.71
CA ALA A 44 4.61 6.59 5.53
C ALA A 44 4.83 5.08 5.71
N GLN A 45 6.07 4.59 5.53
CA GLN A 45 6.40 3.18 5.80
C GLN A 45 7.10 3.07 7.15
N ALA A 46 6.78 2.01 7.89
CA ALA A 46 7.41 1.71 9.17
C ALA A 46 8.87 1.22 8.98
N ASP A 47 9.12 0.43 7.92
CA ASP A 47 10.44 -0.18 7.62
C ASP A 47 10.81 -0.01 6.14
N GLU A 48 11.29 1.18 5.78
CA GLU A 48 11.63 1.49 4.38
C GLU A 48 12.93 0.80 3.94
N VAL A 49 12.90 0.14 2.78
CA VAL A 49 14.07 -0.48 2.14
C VAL A 49 14.24 0.06 0.73
N SER A 50 15.45 0.52 0.40
CA SER A 50 15.75 1.10 -0.92
C SER A 50 16.26 0.06 -1.92
N ARG A 51 15.84 0.20 -3.19
CA ARG A 51 16.32 -0.57 -4.34
C ARG A 51 16.63 0.38 -5.48
N THR A 52 17.76 0.16 -6.16
CA THR A 52 18.15 0.94 -7.34
C THR A 52 17.75 0.20 -8.60
N PHE A 53 17.14 0.92 -9.54
CA PHE A 53 16.74 0.39 -10.85
C PHE A 53 17.41 1.19 -11.96
N SER A 54 17.70 0.52 -13.07
CA SER A 54 18.15 1.19 -14.30
C SER A 54 16.93 1.49 -15.17
N LEU A 55 16.81 2.74 -15.61
CA LEU A 55 15.76 3.21 -16.53
C LEU A 55 16.42 3.90 -17.72
N SER A 56 15.75 3.91 -18.87
CA SER A 56 16.14 4.82 -19.95
C SER A 56 15.90 6.28 -19.51
N ALA A 57 16.65 7.21 -20.11
CA ALA A 57 16.50 8.64 -19.78
C ALA A 57 15.07 9.14 -20.00
N ASP A 58 14.41 8.72 -21.07
CA ASP A 58 13.03 9.09 -21.39
C ASP A 58 12.04 8.57 -20.33
N MET A 59 12.25 7.34 -19.86
CA MET A 59 11.41 6.75 -18.80
C MET A 59 11.60 7.47 -17.46
N SER A 60 12.84 7.83 -17.12
CA SER A 60 13.11 8.64 -15.92
C SER A 60 12.41 9.99 -15.99
N ALA A 61 12.52 10.70 -17.12
CA ALA A 61 11.86 11.99 -17.30
C ALA A 61 10.33 11.88 -17.26
N MET A 62 9.78 10.80 -17.81
CA MET A 62 8.34 10.52 -17.75
C MET A 62 7.88 10.29 -16.30
N LEU A 63 8.65 9.54 -15.52
CA LEU A 63 8.36 9.28 -14.10
C LEU A 63 8.34 10.59 -13.30
N ASP A 64 9.33 11.45 -13.49
CA ASP A 64 9.40 12.78 -12.87
C ASP A 64 8.19 13.66 -13.26
N ALA A 65 7.82 13.66 -14.55
CA ALA A 65 6.69 14.42 -15.05
C ALA A 65 5.36 13.97 -14.43
N VAL A 66 5.17 12.65 -14.26
CA VAL A 66 3.97 12.07 -13.64
C VAL A 66 3.92 12.42 -12.15
N ALA A 67 5.02 12.27 -11.42
CA ALA A 67 5.13 12.63 -10.01
C ALA A 67 4.78 14.11 -9.80
N LYS A 68 5.39 15.01 -10.59
CA LYS A 68 5.12 16.45 -10.56
C LYS A 68 3.67 16.79 -10.88
N ARG A 69 3.08 16.17 -11.92
CA ARG A 69 1.67 16.39 -12.28
C ARG A 69 0.71 15.97 -11.17
N ARG A 70 1.05 14.93 -10.42
CA ARG A 70 0.21 14.38 -9.34
C ARG A 70 0.51 14.99 -7.96
N GLY A 71 1.58 15.78 -7.82
CA GLY A 71 1.97 16.38 -6.55
C GLY A 71 2.44 15.37 -5.51
N VAL A 72 3.01 14.25 -5.96
CA VAL A 72 3.51 13.15 -5.10
C VAL A 72 4.98 12.85 -5.42
N SER A 73 5.64 12.06 -4.58
CA SER A 73 7.03 11.66 -4.84
C SER A 73 7.11 10.57 -5.93
N VAL A 74 8.30 10.44 -6.52
CA VAL A 74 8.61 9.32 -7.44
C VAL A 74 8.43 7.97 -6.73
N ASP A 75 8.81 7.89 -5.47
CA ASP A 75 8.67 6.69 -4.65
C ASP A 75 7.21 6.29 -4.45
N ASP A 76 6.31 7.26 -4.29
CA ASP A 76 4.86 7.00 -4.20
C ASP A 76 4.32 6.40 -5.51
N ILE A 77 4.79 6.90 -6.66
CA ILE A 77 4.42 6.36 -7.98
C ILE A 77 4.92 4.93 -8.13
N MET A 78 6.20 4.69 -7.83
CA MET A 78 6.83 3.37 -7.96
C MET A 78 6.18 2.36 -7.03
N ARG A 79 5.92 2.73 -5.77
CA ARG A 79 5.23 1.87 -4.81
C ARG A 79 3.82 1.51 -5.27
N HIS A 80 3.06 2.49 -5.74
CA HIS A 80 1.72 2.23 -6.25
C HIS A 80 1.74 1.29 -7.45
N ALA A 81 2.70 1.46 -8.36
CA ALA A 81 2.87 0.57 -9.52
C ALA A 81 3.24 -0.86 -9.09
N LEU A 82 4.16 -1.03 -8.14
CA LEU A 82 4.56 -2.34 -7.62
C LEU A 82 3.41 -3.04 -6.88
N VAL A 83 2.67 -2.32 -6.02
CA VAL A 83 1.50 -2.88 -5.33
C VAL A 83 0.44 -3.33 -6.34
N ARG A 84 0.19 -2.52 -7.38
CA ARG A 84 -0.74 -2.89 -8.45
C ARG A 84 -0.31 -4.17 -9.17
N GLU A 85 0.97 -4.29 -9.51
CA GLU A 85 1.52 -5.46 -10.20
C GLU A 85 1.42 -6.71 -9.32
N PHE A 86 1.90 -6.65 -8.07
CA PHE A 86 1.89 -7.79 -7.15
C PHE A 86 0.49 -8.25 -6.76
N ALA A 87 -0.48 -7.33 -6.72
CA ALA A 87 -1.86 -7.70 -6.43
C ALA A 87 -2.62 -8.26 -7.65
N SER A 88 -2.01 -8.22 -8.85
CA SER A 88 -2.53 -8.85 -10.07
C SER A 88 -1.83 -10.16 -10.46
N ALA A 89 -0.78 -10.55 -9.73
CA ALA A 89 -0.06 -11.81 -9.86
C ALA A 89 -0.72 -12.92 -9.03
#